data_AF-A0A9E1J7Z6-F1
#
_entry.id   AF-A0A9E1J7Z6-F1
#
_cell.length_a   1.000
_cell.length_b   1.000
_cell.length_c   1.000
_cell.angle_alpha   90.00
_cell.angle_beta   90.00
_cell.angle_gamma   90.00
#
_symmetry.space_group_name_H-M   'P 1'
#
loop_
_entity.id
_entity.type
_entity.pdbx_description
1 polymer ?
#
loop_
_entity_poly.entity_id
_entity_poly.type
_entity_poly.pdbx_seq_one_letter_code
_entity_poly.pdbx_strand_id
1 'polypeptide(L)'
;MPALKPDVAFLVVQRADKAGNSHIWGSTGLTQEASIAANKIIVLADEIVEPEVIASDPSRVLIPGFGVDAVCHVPAACHPAPLIGKWKRDNHFFHDYHKETRDPADFDRWCDEWVRDLPDHEAYRAKLGGQLEDLRILGDIPSAPANYATE
;
A
#
# COMPACT_ATOMS: atom_id res chain seq x y z
N MET A 1 9.26 -26.25 11.86
CA MET A 1 9.76 -24.96 11.31
C MET A 1 9.76 -23.91 12.41
N PRO A 2 10.76 -23.02 12.46
CA PRO A 2 10.78 -21.91 13.42
C PRO A 2 9.78 -20.79 13.04
N ALA A 3 9.38 -19.98 14.00
CA ALA A 3 8.52 -18.80 13.77
C ALA A 3 9.26 -17.71 12.99
N LEU A 4 8.58 -17.07 12.05
CA LEU A 4 9.09 -15.89 11.35
C LEU A 4 8.95 -14.67 12.26
N LYS A 5 10.03 -13.91 12.44
CA LYS A 5 10.08 -12.71 13.28
C LYS A 5 10.79 -11.58 12.52
N PRO A 6 10.07 -10.85 11.65
CA PRO A 6 10.66 -9.76 10.90
C PRO A 6 11.09 -8.61 11.82
N ASP A 7 12.20 -7.96 11.52
CA ASP A 7 12.59 -6.75 12.25
C ASP A 7 11.68 -5.56 11.89
N VAL A 8 11.28 -5.46 10.63
CA VAL A 8 10.42 -4.38 10.12
C VAL A 8 9.41 -4.95 9.11
N ALA A 9 8.17 -4.49 9.16
CA ALA A 9 7.15 -4.69 8.14
C ALA A 9 6.74 -3.36 7.50
N PHE A 10 6.77 -3.30 6.17
CA PHE A 10 6.19 -2.21 5.39
C PHE A 10 4.82 -2.66 4.87
N LEU A 11 3.76 -2.00 5.32
CA LEU A 11 2.39 -2.42 5.06
C LEU A 11 1.64 -1.32 4.30
N VAL A 12 1.25 -1.62 3.06
CA VAL A 12 0.47 -0.70 2.24
C VAL A 12 -1.01 -0.80 2.60
N VAL A 13 -1.65 0.34 2.84
CA VAL A 13 -3.06 0.42 3.22
C VAL A 13 -3.77 1.49 2.40
N GLN A 14 -5.08 1.30 2.21
CA GLN A 14 -5.88 2.29 1.49
C GLN A 14 -6.00 3.61 2.24
N ARG A 15 -6.16 3.56 3.57
CA ARG A 15 -6.14 4.77 4.40
C ARG A 15 -5.71 4.49 5.83
N ALA A 16 -5.07 5.48 6.45
CA ALA A 16 -4.73 5.45 7.87
C ALA A 16 -4.93 6.84 8.49
N ASP A 17 -5.08 6.89 9.81
CA ASP A 17 -4.89 8.14 10.55
C ASP A 17 -3.41 8.37 10.90
N LYS A 18 -3.10 9.55 11.46
CA LYS A 18 -1.73 9.91 11.86
C LYS A 18 -1.18 9.07 13.02
N ALA A 19 -2.04 8.36 13.75
CA ALA A 19 -1.64 7.46 14.84
C ALA A 19 -1.38 6.04 14.33
N GLY A 20 -1.63 5.75 13.05
CA GLY A 20 -1.38 4.46 12.42
C GLY A 20 -2.56 3.50 12.45
N ASN A 21 -3.73 3.92 12.98
CA ASN A 21 -4.93 3.09 12.86
C ASN A 21 -5.29 3.02 11.39
N SER A 22 -5.27 1.82 10.84
CA SER A 22 -5.34 1.62 9.39
C SER A 22 -6.57 0.85 9.00
N HIS A 23 -7.36 1.46 8.11
CA HIS A 23 -8.46 0.78 7.46
C HIS A 23 -7.96 0.00 6.25
N ILE A 24 -8.30 -1.29 6.22
CA ILE A 24 -7.98 -2.18 5.11
C ILE A 24 -9.26 -2.87 4.66
N TRP A 25 -9.46 -2.97 3.35
CA TRP A 25 -10.58 -3.71 2.76
C TRP A 25 -10.16 -4.51 1.54
N GLY A 26 -10.96 -5.53 1.22
CA GLY A 26 -10.64 -6.49 0.19
C GLY A 26 -9.67 -7.56 0.70
N SER A 27 -8.76 -8.03 -0.15
CA SER A 27 -7.79 -9.04 0.24
C SER A 27 -6.71 -8.46 1.15
N THR A 28 -6.50 -9.11 2.29
CA THR A 28 -5.49 -8.72 3.29
C THR A 28 -4.15 -9.45 3.10
N GLY A 29 -4.10 -10.49 2.27
CA GLY A 29 -2.88 -11.29 2.07
C GLY A 29 -2.28 -11.77 3.39
N LEU A 30 -1.04 -11.36 3.67
CA LEU A 30 -0.31 -11.64 4.92
C LEU A 30 -0.15 -10.39 5.80
N THR A 31 -0.89 -9.31 5.52
CA THR A 31 -0.71 -8.02 6.19
C THR A 31 -0.99 -8.11 7.68
N GLN A 32 -1.99 -8.89 8.10
CA GLN A 32 -2.32 -9.06 9.51
C GLN A 32 -1.25 -9.87 10.25
N GLU A 33 -0.80 -10.96 9.65
CA GLU A 33 0.25 -11.79 10.23
C GLU A 33 1.57 -11.02 10.33
N ALA A 34 1.92 -10.25 9.30
CA ALA A 34 3.10 -9.40 9.30
C ALA A 34 3.02 -8.27 10.34
N SER A 35 1.84 -7.66 10.52
CA SER A 35 1.65 -6.61 11.54
C SER A 35 1.79 -7.14 12.97
N ILE A 36 1.43 -8.40 13.21
CA ILE A 36 1.57 -9.02 14.53
C ILE A 36 2.99 -9.57 14.76
N ALA A 37 3.64 -10.07 13.71
CA ALA A 37 4.93 -10.75 13.84
C ALA A 37 6.15 -9.81 13.85
N ALA A 38 6.03 -8.62 13.26
CA ALA A 38 7.16 -7.71 13.10
C ALA A 38 7.47 -6.93 14.38
N ASN A 39 8.76 -6.67 14.63
CA ASN A 39 9.18 -5.81 15.75
C ASN A 39 8.87 -4.32 15.50
N LYS A 40 8.83 -3.92 14.23
CA LYS A 40 8.55 -2.55 13.77
C LYS A 40 7.56 -2.54 12.62
N ILE A 41 6.64 -1.58 12.62
CA ILE A 41 5.63 -1.45 11.56
C ILE A 41 5.69 -0.04 10.96
N ILE A 42 5.85 0.00 9.64
CA ILE A 42 5.77 1.21 8.82
C ILE A 42 4.56 1.09 7.91
N VAL A 43 3.58 1.96 8.11
CA VAL A 43 2.36 2.01 7.29
C VAL A 43 2.58 2.97 6.11
N LEU A 44 2.37 2.46 4.90
CA LEU A 44 2.35 3.26 3.67
C LEU A 44 0.88 3.47 3.27
N ALA A 45 0.33 4.62 3.61
CA ALA A 45 -1.08 4.92 3.36
C ALA A 45 -1.25 5.67 2.04
N ASP A 46 -2.20 5.22 1.24
CA ASP A 46 -2.61 5.92 0.01
C ASP A 46 -3.36 7.23 0.32
N GLU A 47 -4.02 7.28 1.48
CA GLU A 47 -4.76 8.43 1.98
C GLU A 47 -4.58 8.56 3.50
N ILE A 48 -4.32 9.77 3.98
CA ILE A 48 -4.37 10.08 5.43
C ILE A 48 -5.72 10.71 5.74
N VAL A 49 -6.41 10.17 6.73
CA VAL A 49 -7.74 10.64 7.16
C VAL A 49 -7.73 11.04 8.63
N GLU A 50 -8.76 11.76 9.06
CA GLU A 50 -8.97 12.07 10.47
C GLU A 50 -9.35 10.82 11.27
N PRO A 51 -8.98 10.71 12.56
CA PRO A 51 -9.25 9.53 13.39
C PRO A 51 -10.72 9.12 13.44
N GLU A 52 -11.66 10.06 13.34
CA GLU A 52 -13.11 9.81 13.34
C GLU A 52 -13.54 8.97 12.13
N VAL A 53 -12.87 9.14 10.99
CA VAL A 53 -13.10 8.32 9.80
C VAL A 53 -12.67 6.88 10.06
N ILE A 54 -11.58 6.67 10.80
CA ILE A 54 -11.16 5.32 11.21
C ILE A 54 -12.11 4.75 12.27
N ALA A 55 -12.48 5.54 13.27
CA ALA A 55 -13.39 5.12 14.34
C ALA A 55 -14.81 4.78 13.83
N SER A 56 -15.21 5.25 12.64
CA SER A 56 -16.53 4.98 12.06
C SER A 56 -16.77 3.52 11.68
N ASP A 57 -15.72 2.72 11.46
CA ASP A 57 -15.84 1.28 11.23
C ASP A 57 -14.68 0.49 11.86
N PRO A 58 -14.69 0.28 13.19
CA PRO A 58 -13.61 -0.41 13.90
C PRO A 58 -13.33 -1.83 13.36
N SER A 59 -14.31 -2.46 12.69
CA SER A 59 -14.14 -3.79 12.10
C SER A 59 -13.14 -3.83 10.94
N ARG A 60 -12.85 -2.67 10.33
CA ARG A 60 -11.86 -2.53 9.25
C ARG A 60 -10.47 -2.16 9.75
N VAL A 61 -10.29 -1.93 11.04
CA VAL A 61 -8.99 -1.60 11.63
C VAL A 61 -8.17 -2.88 11.79
N LEU A 62 -7.42 -3.22 10.73
CA LEU A 62 -6.58 -4.42 10.73
C LEU A 62 -5.24 -4.20 11.45
N ILE A 63 -4.71 -2.98 11.37
CA ILE A 63 -3.46 -2.56 12.01
C ILE A 63 -3.81 -1.48 13.03
N PRO A 64 -3.82 -1.81 14.33
CA PRO A 64 -4.02 -0.83 15.38
C PRO A 64 -2.81 0.10 15.51
N GLY A 65 -3.06 1.40 15.71
CA GLY A 65 -2.02 2.42 15.72
C GLY A 65 -0.97 2.25 16.83
N PHE A 66 -1.32 1.63 17.96
CA PHE A 66 -0.37 1.42 19.06
C PHE A 66 0.82 0.51 18.68
N GLY A 67 0.68 -0.32 17.64
CA GLY A 67 1.74 -1.17 17.13
C GLY A 67 2.56 -0.51 16.00
N VAL A 68 2.17 0.68 15.56
CA VAL A 68 2.76 1.36 14.40
C VAL A 68 3.87 2.31 14.85
N ASP A 69 5.04 2.21 14.21
CA ASP A 69 6.19 3.08 14.48
C ASP A 69 6.23 4.30 13.56
N ALA A 70 5.73 4.18 12.33
CA ALA A 70 5.66 5.28 11.39
C ALA A 70 4.47 5.15 10.43
N VAL A 71 3.88 6.30 10.09
CA VAL A 71 2.86 6.43 9.04
C VAL A 71 3.41 7.35 7.96
N CYS A 72 3.45 6.87 6.73
CA CYS A 72 3.90 7.61 5.56
C CYS A 72 2.75 7.75 4.57
N HIS A 73 2.45 8.97 4.15
CA HIS A 73 1.53 9.22 3.04
C HIS A 73 2.27 8.96 1.72
N VAL A 74 1.99 7.82 1.09
CA VAL A 74 2.69 7.38 -0.12
C VAL A 74 1.64 6.90 -1.13
N PRO A 75 0.99 7.82 -1.86
CA PRO A 75 0.02 7.45 -2.90
C PRO A 75 0.64 6.52 -3.94
N ALA A 76 -0.11 5.49 -4.33
CA ALA A 76 0.33 4.44 -5.26
C ALA A 76 1.57 3.65 -4.81
N ALA A 77 1.85 3.53 -3.50
CA ALA A 77 2.98 2.76 -2.97
C ALA A 77 3.01 1.28 -3.42
N CYS A 78 1.86 0.71 -3.79
CA CYS A 78 1.77 -0.66 -4.24
C CYS A 78 2.03 -0.85 -5.74
N HIS A 79 2.13 0.22 -6.55
CA HIS A 79 2.38 0.09 -7.98
C HIS A 79 3.64 -0.78 -8.20
N PRO A 80 3.63 -1.73 -9.17
CA PRO A 80 2.60 -1.99 -10.19
C PRO A 80 1.44 -2.91 -9.76
N ALA A 81 1.42 -3.37 -8.50
CA ALA A 81 0.33 -4.18 -7.95
C ALA A 81 -0.94 -3.34 -7.71
N PRO A 82 -2.13 -3.96 -7.73
CA PRO A 82 -3.39 -3.25 -7.47
C PRO A 82 -3.59 -2.96 -5.99
N LEU A 83 -4.32 -1.87 -5.70
CA LEU A 83 -4.88 -1.58 -4.38
C LEU A 83 -6.38 -1.35 -4.54
N ILE A 84 -7.18 -2.27 -3.98
CA ILE A 84 -8.63 -2.33 -4.21
C ILE A 84 -9.28 -1.00 -3.82
N GLY A 85 -10.02 -0.41 -4.77
CA GLY A 85 -10.71 0.86 -4.59
C GLY A 85 -9.81 2.10 -4.72
N LYS A 86 -8.51 1.94 -5.00
CA LYS A 86 -7.55 3.05 -5.17
C LYS A 86 -6.82 2.99 -6.52
N TRP A 87 -6.17 1.87 -6.82
CA TRP A 87 -5.32 1.70 -8.00
C TRP A 87 -5.56 0.35 -8.69
N LYS A 88 -5.69 0.38 -10.02
CA LYS A 88 -5.69 -0.82 -10.88
C LYS A 88 -4.28 -1.40 -10.96
N ARG A 89 -4.20 -2.67 -11.35
CA ARG A 89 -2.93 -3.34 -11.63
C ARG A 89 -2.32 -2.80 -12.93
N ASP A 90 -1.03 -2.51 -12.91
CA ASP A 90 -0.27 -2.16 -14.10
C ASP A 90 0.32 -3.42 -14.74
N ASN A 91 -0.46 -4.06 -15.62
CA ASN A 91 0.00 -5.25 -16.32
C ASN A 91 1.12 -4.96 -17.33
N HIS A 92 1.18 -3.73 -17.86
CA HIS A 92 2.19 -3.34 -18.83
C HIS A 92 3.55 -3.24 -18.15
N PHE A 93 3.62 -2.51 -17.03
CA PHE A 93 4.84 -2.35 -16.25
C PHE A 93 5.38 -3.70 -15.73
N PHE A 94 4.51 -4.59 -15.25
CA PHE A 94 4.93 -5.95 -14.87
C PHE A 94 5.54 -6.75 -16.03
N HIS A 95 4.98 -6.61 -17.22
CA HIS A 95 5.45 -7.33 -18.40
C HIS A 95 6.76 -6.75 -18.93
N ASP A 96 6.92 -5.43 -18.89
CA ASP A 96 8.16 -4.77 -19.28
C ASP A 96 9.27 -5.07 -18.28
N TYR A 97 8.99 -5.03 -16.97
CA TYR A 97 9.90 -5.53 -15.94
C TYR A 97 10.36 -6.96 -16.26
N HIS A 98 9.44 -7.89 -16.58
CA HIS A 98 9.81 -9.27 -16.91
C HIS A 98 10.73 -9.38 -18.13
N LYS A 99 10.59 -8.49 -19.13
CA LYS A 99 11.41 -8.48 -20.33
C LYS A 99 12.78 -7.82 -20.10
N GLU A 100 12.79 -6.71 -19.39
CA GLU A 100 13.96 -5.84 -19.19
C GLU A 100 14.90 -6.35 -18.09
N THR A 101 14.47 -7.31 -17.27
CA THR A 101 15.26 -7.80 -16.13
C THR A 101 15.72 -9.25 -16.27
N ARG A 102 15.70 -9.80 -17.49
CA ARG A 102 16.05 -11.20 -17.75
C ARG A 102 17.53 -11.51 -17.54
N ASP A 103 18.37 -10.54 -17.86
CA ASP A 103 19.82 -10.62 -17.76
C ASP A 103 20.32 -9.69 -16.64
N PRO A 104 21.35 -10.08 -15.86
CA PRO A 104 21.82 -9.28 -14.72
C PRO A 104 22.21 -7.84 -15.08
N ALA A 105 22.85 -7.63 -16.24
CA ALA A 105 23.23 -6.31 -16.69
C ALA A 105 22.02 -5.44 -17.07
N ASP A 106 20.93 -6.05 -17.51
CA ASP A 106 19.72 -5.36 -17.93
C ASP A 106 18.86 -5.02 -16.70
N PHE A 107 18.79 -5.94 -15.73
CA PHE A 107 18.24 -5.67 -14.40
C PHE A 107 18.95 -4.50 -13.71
N ASP A 108 20.28 -4.43 -13.79
CA ASP A 108 21.02 -3.32 -13.18
C ASP A 108 20.66 -1.98 -13.83
N ARG A 109 20.56 -1.92 -15.16
CA ARG A 109 20.09 -0.71 -15.88
C ARG A 109 18.65 -0.35 -15.52
N TRP A 110 17.78 -1.36 -15.36
CA TRP A 110 16.40 -1.15 -14.91
C TRP A 110 16.36 -0.55 -13.50
N CYS A 111 17.22 -1.03 -12.59
CA CYS A 111 17.34 -0.47 -11.25
C CYS A 111 17.93 0.94 -11.24
N ASP A 112 18.91 1.26 -12.08
CA ASP A 112 19.38 2.64 -12.25
C ASP A 112 18.19 3.53 -12.63
N GLU A 113 17.48 3.12 -13.68
CA GLU A 113 16.41 3.89 -14.27
C GLU A 113 15.17 4.11 -13.37
N TRP A 114 14.75 3.09 -12.61
CA TRP A 114 13.50 3.09 -11.85
C TRP A 114 13.67 3.17 -10.34
N VAL A 115 14.90 3.09 -9.83
CA VAL A 115 15.17 3.06 -8.39
C VAL A 115 16.28 4.04 -8.00
N ARG A 116 17.47 3.97 -8.59
CA ARG A 116 18.66 4.69 -8.10
C ARG A 116 18.81 6.11 -8.66
N ASP A 117 18.41 6.34 -9.91
CA ASP A 117 18.50 7.66 -10.56
C ASP A 117 17.26 8.53 -10.28
N LEU A 118 16.34 8.05 -9.45
CA LEU A 118 15.18 8.80 -8.98
C LEU A 118 15.41 9.27 -7.54
N PRO A 119 15.23 10.57 -7.23
CA PRO A 119 15.51 11.11 -5.91
C PRO A 119 14.51 10.64 -4.84
N ASP A 120 13.25 10.36 -5.23
CA ASP A 120 12.18 9.97 -4.34
C ASP A 120 10.98 9.34 -5.11
N HIS A 121 9.93 9.00 -4.35
CA HIS A 121 8.69 8.42 -4.89
C HIS A 121 7.89 9.42 -5.74
N GLU A 122 8.01 10.73 -5.51
CA GLU A 122 7.33 11.71 -6.32
C GLU A 122 7.92 11.75 -7.73
N ALA A 123 9.25 11.70 -7.85
CA ALA A 123 9.93 11.58 -9.14
C ALA A 123 9.55 10.30 -9.89
N TYR A 124 9.40 9.18 -9.17
CA TYR A 124 8.87 7.93 -9.75
C TYR A 124 7.47 8.10 -10.34
N ARG A 125 6.54 8.69 -9.57
CA ARG A 125 5.18 8.96 -10.04
C ARG A 125 5.16 9.94 -11.21
N ALA A 126 5.98 10.99 -11.16
CA ALA A 126 6.09 11.98 -12.23
C ALA A 126 6.61 11.35 -13.53
N LYS A 127 7.56 10.41 -13.42
CA LYS A 127 8.10 9.67 -14.56
C LYS A 127 7.06 8.78 -15.23
N LEU A 128 6.22 8.08 -14.46
CA LEU A 128 5.08 7.32 -15.00
C LEU A 128 4.02 8.27 -15.60
N GLY A 129 3.86 9.45 -15.02
CA GLY A 129 2.99 10.51 -15.53
C GLY A 129 1.54 10.06 -15.67
N GLY A 130 0.93 10.37 -16.83
CA GLY A 130 -0.48 10.06 -17.10
C GLY A 130 -0.82 8.56 -17.05
N GLN A 131 0.14 7.68 -17.34
CA GLN A 131 -0.08 6.23 -17.31
C GLN A 131 -0.44 5.75 -15.89
N LEU A 132 0.20 6.33 -14.87
CA LEU A 132 -0.14 6.01 -13.48
C LEU A 132 -1.54 6.51 -13.14
N GLU A 133 -1.88 7.74 -13.53
CA GLU A 133 -3.18 8.33 -13.21
C GLU A 133 -4.35 7.61 -13.92
N ASP A 134 -4.14 7.03 -15.10
CA ASP A 134 -5.13 6.17 -15.78
C ASP A 134 -5.47 4.89 -15.00
N LEU A 135 -4.56 4.44 -14.13
CA LEU A 135 -4.78 3.31 -13.22
C LEU A 135 -5.61 3.70 -12.00
N ARG A 136 -5.78 4.99 -11.70
CA ARG A 136 -6.55 5.43 -10.55
C ARG A 136 -8.02 5.01 -10.70
N ILE A 137 -8.57 4.46 -9.62
CA ILE A 137 -9.98 4.09 -9.57
C ILE A 137 -10.77 5.33 -9.15
N LEU A 138 -11.56 5.86 -10.08
CA LEU A 138 -12.40 7.05 -9.86
C LEU A 138 -13.86 6.72 -9.53
N GLY A 139 -14.32 5.52 -9.90
CA GLY A 139 -15.68 5.06 -9.64
C GLY A 139 -15.85 4.48 -8.25
N ASP A 140 -17.07 4.57 -7.71
CA ASP A 140 -17.46 4.08 -6.41
C ASP A 140 -18.46 2.91 -6.53
N ILE A 141 -18.14 1.80 -5.87
CA ILE A 141 -19.05 0.66 -5.71
C ILE A 141 -18.99 0.25 -4.23
N PRO A 142 -19.78 0.89 -3.35
CA PRO A 142 -19.76 0.59 -1.93
C PRO A 142 -20.29 -0.82 -1.66
N SER A 143 -19.80 -1.47 -0.60
CA SER A 143 -20.42 -2.67 -0.07
C SER A 143 -21.81 -2.34 0.52
N ALA A 144 -22.63 -3.37 0.74
CA ALA A 144 -23.84 -3.20 1.55
C ALA A 144 -23.48 -2.60 2.92
N PRO A 145 -24.25 -1.61 3.42
CA PRO A 145 -23.99 -1.01 4.72
C PRO A 145 -24.27 -2.01 5.86
N ALA A 146 -23.56 -1.86 6.97
CA ALA A 146 -23.81 -2.58 8.21
C ALA A 146 -24.53 -1.67 9.22
N ASN A 147 -25.49 -2.22 9.96
CA ASN A 147 -26.17 -1.51 11.04
C ASN A 147 -25.42 -1.74 12.37
N TYR A 148 -24.77 -0.70 12.87
CA TYR A 148 -24.10 -0.68 14.17
C TYR A 148 -24.88 0.11 15.23
N ALA A 149 -26.12 0.51 14.94
CA ALA A 149 -26.94 1.23 15.90
C ALA A 149 -27.12 0.39 17.17
N THR A 150 -26.85 1.01 18.31
CA THR A 150 -27.06 0.41 19.63
C THR A 150 -28.44 0.75 20.19
N GLU A 151 -29.16 1.70 19.56
CA GLU A 151 -30.53 2.12 19.84
C GLU A 151 -31.27 2.48 18.54
#